data_AF-A0A3N2P668-F1
#
_entry.id   AF-A0A3N2P668-F1
#
_cell.length_a   1.000
_cell.length_b   1.000
_cell.length_c   1.000
_cell.angle_alpha   90.00
_cell.angle_beta   90.00
_cell.angle_gamma   90.00
#
_symmetry.space_group_name_H-M   'P 1'
#
loop_
_entity.id
_entity.type
_entity.pdbx_description
1 polymer ?
#
loop_
_entity_poly.entity_id
_entity_poly.type
_entity_poly.pdbx_seq_one_letter_code
_entity_poly.pdbx_strand_id
1 'polypeptide(L)'
;MIHEVDEGLRGLVLDEALAGTGVDVSFEAPTRDWAARRNAPTVNLFLYDIREDRSRHFQGRIAERDADGQIVAWHDAPHFFALSYLVTAWTNRATDEHRLLAALLAGLVRYDELPAERLTGSLAALRLAVPMTVAAPPGEGRALADVWTALGGDLKPSLDLVVVAPVSPRRTLAPPPVRERAVRVSDTAGVLADHLTRTAATRRQESGGAGRDRPGSGPGHRRRGHRDEHR
;
A
#
# COMPACT_ATOMS: atom_id res chain seq x y z
N MET A 1 10.08 -5.75 4.04
CA MET A 1 9.29 -5.37 2.86
C MET A 1 9.00 -6.58 1.97
N ILE A 2 9.94 -7.13 1.18
CA ILE A 2 9.59 -8.22 0.23
C ILE A 2 8.95 -9.43 0.94
N HIS A 3 9.54 -9.91 2.03
CA HIS A 3 8.96 -10.98 2.84
C HIS A 3 7.60 -10.61 3.46
N GLU A 4 7.33 -9.33 3.72
CA GLU A 4 6.05 -8.87 4.26
C GLU A 4 4.97 -8.86 3.16
N VAL A 5 5.37 -8.56 1.91
CA VAL A 5 4.51 -8.73 0.73
C VAL A 5 4.25 -10.20 0.47
N ASP A 6 5.26 -11.07 0.53
CA ASP A 6 5.11 -12.51 0.32
C ASP A 6 4.13 -13.12 1.34
N GLU A 7 4.25 -12.77 2.62
CA GLU A 7 3.31 -13.21 3.65
C GLU A 7 1.90 -12.65 3.44
N GLY A 8 1.77 -11.38 3.03
CA GLY A 8 0.48 -10.79 2.70
C GLY A 8 -0.19 -11.46 1.50
N LEU A 9 0.56 -11.75 0.45
CA LEU A 9 0.08 -12.49 -0.73
C LEU A 9 -0.28 -13.94 -0.39
N ARG A 10 0.52 -14.61 0.44
CA ARG A 10 0.22 -15.96 0.93
C ARG A 10 -1.13 -15.97 1.66
N GLY A 11 -1.34 -15.03 2.58
CA GLY A 11 -2.60 -14.89 3.31
C GLY A 11 -3.78 -14.61 2.37
N LEU A 12 -3.61 -13.69 1.41
CA LEU A 12 -4.64 -13.36 0.42
C LEU A 12 -5.05 -14.57 -0.43
N VAL A 13 -4.07 -15.37 -0.86
CA VAL A 13 -4.32 -16.57 -1.68
C VAL A 13 -4.99 -17.66 -0.86
N LEU A 14 -4.46 -17.99 0.32
CA LEU A 14 -4.96 -19.11 1.13
C LEU A 14 -6.32 -18.82 1.77
N ASP A 15 -6.50 -17.62 2.32
CA ASP A 15 -7.66 -17.33 3.15
C ASP A 15 -8.88 -16.87 2.34
N GLU A 16 -8.68 -16.40 1.10
CA GLU A 16 -9.73 -15.72 0.34
C GLU A 16 -9.88 -16.20 -1.09
N ALA A 17 -8.79 -16.35 -1.84
CA ALA A 17 -8.89 -16.81 -3.22
C ALA A 17 -9.14 -18.32 -3.30
N LEU A 18 -8.53 -19.10 -2.41
CA LEU A 18 -8.52 -20.56 -2.43
C LEU A 18 -8.88 -21.19 -1.08
N ALA A 19 -9.66 -20.49 -0.27
CA ALA A 19 -10.10 -20.93 1.05
C ALA A 19 -10.67 -22.36 1.02
N GLY A 20 -10.13 -23.25 1.85
CA GLY A 20 -10.63 -24.62 2.02
C GLY A 20 -10.33 -25.59 0.86
N THR A 21 -9.51 -25.20 -0.12
CA THR A 21 -9.16 -26.07 -1.26
C THR A 21 -8.01 -27.04 -0.97
N GLY A 22 -7.25 -26.83 0.11
CA GLY A 22 -6.08 -27.66 0.46
C GLY A 22 -4.90 -27.49 -0.50
N VAL A 23 -4.84 -26.36 -1.20
CA VAL A 23 -3.79 -26.02 -2.17
C VAL A 23 -2.60 -25.38 -1.45
N ASP A 24 -1.39 -25.82 -1.81
CA ASP A 24 -0.14 -25.27 -1.26
C ASP A 24 0.27 -23.97 -1.96
N VAL A 25 0.99 -23.10 -1.25
CA VAL A 25 1.56 -21.86 -1.81
C VAL A 25 3.08 -21.85 -1.69
N SER A 26 3.75 -21.66 -2.83
CA SER A 26 5.22 -21.63 -2.97
C SER A 26 5.69 -20.32 -3.61
N PHE A 27 6.85 -19.83 -3.18
CA PHE A 27 7.53 -18.66 -3.76
C PHE A 27 8.86 -19.03 -4.46
N GLU A 28 9.22 -20.31 -4.46
CA GLU A 28 10.42 -20.80 -5.14
C GLU A 28 10.31 -20.68 -6.66
N ALA A 29 11.44 -20.55 -7.36
CA ALA A 29 11.46 -20.57 -8.82
C ALA A 29 10.86 -21.90 -9.35
N PRO A 30 9.85 -21.86 -10.24
CA PRO A 30 9.18 -23.07 -10.70
C PRO A 30 9.97 -23.74 -11.83
N THR A 31 11.18 -24.20 -11.50
CA THR A 31 12.04 -24.94 -12.42
C THR A 31 11.48 -26.33 -12.69
N ARG A 32 12.00 -27.01 -13.73
CA ARG A 32 11.62 -28.40 -14.04
C ARG A 32 11.81 -29.35 -12.86
N ASP A 33 12.92 -29.23 -12.14
CA ASP A 33 13.20 -30.07 -10.97
C ASP A 33 12.28 -29.74 -9.79
N TRP A 34 11.92 -28.47 -9.62
CA TRP A 34 10.94 -28.06 -8.62
C TRP A 34 9.57 -28.66 -8.92
N ALA A 35 9.12 -28.55 -10.17
CA ALA A 35 7.84 -29.08 -10.63
C ALA A 35 7.75 -30.61 -10.46
N ALA A 36 8.84 -31.33 -10.78
CA ALA A 36 8.90 -32.79 -10.65
C ALA A 36 8.76 -33.30 -9.19
N ARG A 37 9.03 -32.45 -8.20
CA ARG A 37 8.90 -32.77 -6.77
C ARG A 37 7.50 -32.49 -6.20
N ARG A 38 6.54 -32.04 -7.00
CA ARG A 38 5.20 -31.66 -6.52
C ARG A 38 4.24 -32.86 -6.60
N ASN A 39 3.64 -33.17 -5.46
CA ASN A 39 2.67 -34.27 -5.32
C ASN A 39 1.25 -33.79 -4.98
N ALA A 40 1.09 -32.48 -4.74
CA ALA A 40 -0.17 -31.84 -4.37
C ALA A 40 -0.41 -30.60 -5.23
N PRO A 41 -1.68 -30.21 -5.49
CA PRO A 41 -2.02 -28.96 -6.13
C PRO A 41 -1.30 -27.78 -5.47
N THR A 42 -0.53 -27.03 -6.24
CA THR A 42 0.30 -25.94 -5.73
C THR A 42 0.10 -24.69 -6.57
N VAL A 43 -0.08 -23.54 -5.92
CA VAL A 43 0.07 -22.23 -6.54
C VAL A 43 1.47 -21.74 -6.26
N ASN A 44 2.14 -21.29 -7.32
CA ASN A 44 3.46 -20.71 -7.23
C ASN A 44 3.38 -19.21 -7.54
N LEU A 45 3.97 -18.37 -6.68
CA LEU A 45 4.11 -16.93 -6.84
C LEU A 45 5.61 -16.58 -6.89
N PHE A 46 6.21 -16.72 -8.07
CA PHE A 46 7.64 -16.50 -8.23
C PHE A 46 7.95 -15.03 -8.51
N LEU A 47 8.70 -14.36 -7.63
CA LEU A 47 9.18 -13.00 -7.82
C LEU A 47 10.30 -12.98 -8.87
N TYR A 48 10.01 -12.48 -10.07
CA TYR A 48 10.94 -12.53 -11.21
C TYR A 48 11.59 -11.17 -11.56
N ASP A 49 11.00 -10.04 -11.15
CA ASP A 49 11.52 -8.70 -11.43
C ASP A 49 11.21 -7.74 -10.27
N ILE A 50 12.18 -6.88 -9.95
CA ILE A 50 12.07 -5.83 -8.93
C ILE A 50 12.56 -4.53 -9.53
N ARG A 51 11.70 -3.51 -9.58
CA ARG A 51 12.05 -2.20 -10.16
C ARG A 51 11.55 -1.06 -9.31
N GLU A 52 12.34 0.01 -9.23
CA GLU A 52 11.88 1.26 -8.64
C GLU A 52 10.80 1.89 -9.53
N ASP A 53 9.62 2.16 -8.96
CA ASP A 53 8.57 2.94 -9.61
C ASP A 53 8.85 4.43 -9.40
N ARG A 54 9.59 5.01 -10.35
CA ARG A 54 9.98 6.42 -10.35
C ARG A 54 8.85 7.39 -10.65
N SER A 55 7.68 6.90 -11.08
CA SER A 55 6.52 7.78 -11.30
C SER A 55 5.91 8.26 -9.98
N ARG A 56 6.16 7.51 -8.89
CA ARG A 56 5.67 7.83 -7.55
C ARG A 56 6.68 8.66 -6.80
N HIS A 57 6.38 9.95 -6.68
CA HIS A 57 7.16 10.85 -5.84
C HIS A 57 6.45 11.05 -4.50
N PHE A 58 7.15 10.74 -3.40
CA PHE A 58 6.71 11.10 -2.07
C PHE A 58 7.53 12.30 -1.56
N GLN A 59 6.85 13.26 -0.92
CA GLN A 59 7.50 14.43 -0.33
C GLN A 59 7.26 14.44 1.19
N GLY A 60 8.32 14.74 1.94
CA GLY A 60 8.27 14.85 3.40
C GLY A 60 8.55 13.54 4.14
N ARG A 61 8.21 13.53 5.43
CA ARG A 61 8.44 12.40 6.34
C ARG A 61 7.11 11.80 6.77
N ILE A 62 7.10 10.50 7.04
CA ILE A 62 5.94 9.77 7.54
C ILE A 62 6.09 9.59 9.04
N ALA A 63 5.04 9.95 9.79
CA ALA A 63 5.00 9.72 11.23
C ALA A 63 4.46 8.32 11.53
N GLU A 64 5.29 7.47 12.14
CA GLU A 64 4.84 6.20 12.72
C GLU A 64 4.16 6.48 14.06
N ARG A 65 2.97 5.91 14.24
CA ARG A 65 2.14 6.13 15.43
C ARG A 65 1.81 4.83 16.13
N ASP A 66 1.82 4.87 17.46
CA ASP A 66 1.33 3.77 18.30
C ASP A 66 -0.21 3.69 18.32
N ALA A 67 -0.74 2.77 19.14
CA ALA A 67 -2.18 2.58 19.32
C ALA A 67 -2.89 3.80 19.95
N ASP A 68 -2.16 4.59 20.75
CA ASP A 68 -2.65 5.83 21.38
C ASP A 68 -2.50 7.06 20.46
N GLY A 69 -2.06 6.86 19.22
CA GLY A 69 -1.87 7.88 18.19
C GLY A 69 -0.62 8.75 18.39
N GLN A 70 0.23 8.43 19.36
CA GLN A 70 1.47 9.17 19.62
C GLN A 70 2.53 8.83 18.59
N ILE A 71 3.32 9.83 18.20
CA ILE A 71 4.41 9.64 17.23
C ILE A 71 5.57 8.95 17.94
N VAL A 72 5.91 7.75 17.48
CA VAL A 72 7.01 6.94 18.04
C VAL A 72 8.25 6.95 17.14
N ALA A 73 8.09 7.23 15.86
CA ALA A 73 9.19 7.38 14.91
C ALA A 73 8.81 8.23 13.70
N TRP A 74 9.83 8.68 12.98
CA TRP A 74 9.76 9.33 11.69
C TRP A 74 10.46 8.49 10.64
N HIS A 75 9.82 8.32 9.50
CA HIS A 75 10.37 7.68 8.31
C HIS A 75 10.66 8.75 7.28
N ASP A 76 11.83 8.68 6.65
CA ASP A 76 12.15 9.50 5.49
C ASP A 76 11.28 9.10 4.29
N ALA A 77 11.21 9.99 3.29
CA ALA A 77 10.42 9.77 2.08
C ALA A 77 10.70 8.39 1.49
N PRO A 78 9.70 7.51 1.35
CA PRO A 78 9.90 6.18 0.84
C PRO A 78 10.13 6.17 -0.67
N HIS A 79 10.89 5.18 -1.11
CA HIS A 79 10.96 4.76 -2.51
C HIS A 79 9.92 3.68 -2.74
N PHE A 80 9.28 3.68 -3.90
CA PHE A 80 8.30 2.66 -4.28
C PHE A 80 8.97 1.66 -5.21
N PHE A 81 8.78 0.38 -4.93
CA PHE A 81 9.30 -0.70 -5.76
C PHE A 81 8.14 -1.56 -6.27
N ALA A 82 8.06 -1.73 -7.59
CA ALA A 82 7.20 -2.70 -8.25
C ALA A 82 7.86 -4.08 -8.18
N LEU A 83 7.22 -4.98 -7.43
CA LEU A 83 7.55 -6.39 -7.30
C LEU A 83 6.68 -7.18 -8.27
N SER A 84 7.28 -7.81 -9.28
CA SER A 84 6.55 -8.53 -10.32
C SER A 84 6.64 -10.03 -10.07
N TYR A 85 5.50 -10.64 -9.81
CA TYR A 85 5.32 -12.04 -9.52
C TYR A 85 4.70 -12.77 -10.70
N LEU A 86 5.24 -13.94 -11.01
CA LEU A 86 4.67 -14.88 -11.97
C LEU A 86 3.82 -15.88 -11.21
N VAL A 87 2.49 -15.77 -11.34
CA VAL A 87 1.55 -16.66 -10.66
C VAL A 87 1.19 -17.84 -11.56
N THR A 88 1.48 -19.06 -11.11
CA THR A 88 1.22 -20.30 -11.86
C THR A 88 0.52 -21.34 -11.01
N ALA A 89 -0.26 -22.20 -11.66
CA ALA A 89 -0.95 -23.33 -11.04
C ALA A 89 -0.30 -24.65 -11.48
N TRP A 90 -0.05 -25.54 -10.53
CA TRP A 90 0.60 -26.82 -10.76
C TRP A 90 -0.29 -27.95 -10.23
N THR A 91 -0.79 -28.78 -11.16
CA THR A 91 -1.63 -29.95 -10.83
C THR A 91 -1.32 -31.09 -11.80
N ASN A 92 -2.00 -32.24 -11.66
CA ASN A 92 -1.83 -33.39 -12.55
C ASN A 92 -2.50 -33.21 -13.93
N ARG A 93 -3.42 -32.25 -14.07
CA ARG A 93 -4.23 -32.06 -15.30
C ARG A 93 -4.30 -30.59 -15.66
N ALA A 94 -4.04 -30.26 -16.93
CA ALA A 94 -4.13 -28.87 -17.42
C ALA A 94 -5.50 -28.21 -17.17
N THR A 95 -6.59 -28.97 -17.24
CA THR A 95 -7.93 -28.44 -16.94
C THR A 95 -8.09 -28.01 -15.49
N ASP A 96 -7.42 -28.69 -14.55
CA ASP A 96 -7.45 -28.34 -13.13
C ASP A 96 -6.51 -27.16 -12.84
N GLU A 97 -5.39 -27.05 -13.57
CA GLU A 97 -4.56 -25.83 -13.58
C GLU A 97 -5.35 -24.61 -14.01
N HIS A 98 -6.12 -24.70 -15.11
CA HIS A 98 -6.95 -23.60 -15.59
C HIS A 98 -8.06 -23.23 -14.60
N ARG A 99 -8.68 -24.22 -13.95
CA ARG A 99 -9.70 -23.97 -12.91
C ARG A 99 -9.09 -23.24 -11.71
N LEU A 100 -7.90 -23.64 -11.30
CA LEU A 100 -7.20 -23.00 -10.19
C LEU A 100 -6.80 -21.56 -10.54
N LEU A 101 -6.29 -21.32 -11.74
CA LEU A 101 -5.99 -19.97 -12.24
C LEU A 101 -7.25 -19.10 -12.36
N ALA A 102 -8.37 -19.66 -12.81
CA ALA A 102 -9.63 -18.93 -12.89
C ALA A 102 -10.13 -18.51 -11.49
N ALA A 103 -10.05 -19.40 -10.49
CA ALA A 103 -10.39 -19.08 -9.12
C ALA A 103 -9.45 -18.02 -8.52
N LEU A 104 -8.15 -18.15 -8.72
CA LEU A 104 -7.16 -17.15 -8.33
C LEU A 104 -7.43 -15.79 -8.96
N LEU A 105 -7.66 -15.75 -10.27
CA LEU A 105 -7.95 -14.52 -10.99
C LEU A 105 -9.20 -13.85 -10.41
N ALA A 106 -10.30 -14.58 -10.28
CA ALA A 106 -11.55 -14.07 -9.67
C ALA A 106 -11.37 -13.62 -8.20
N GLY A 107 -10.40 -14.22 -7.49
CA GLY A 107 -9.95 -13.85 -6.16
C GLY A 107 -9.24 -12.50 -6.12
N LEU A 108 -8.15 -12.41 -6.88
CA LEU A 108 -7.18 -11.32 -6.83
C LEU A 108 -7.72 -10.04 -7.46
N VAL A 109 -8.55 -10.12 -8.51
CA VAL A 109 -9.12 -8.92 -9.18
C VAL A 109 -10.10 -8.13 -8.30
N ARG A 110 -10.46 -8.63 -7.12
CA ARG A 110 -11.27 -7.89 -6.14
C ARG A 110 -10.47 -6.84 -5.37
N TYR A 111 -9.15 -6.89 -5.47
CA TYR A 111 -8.24 -6.06 -4.68
C TYR A 111 -7.42 -5.17 -5.60
N ASP A 112 -7.59 -3.86 -5.43
CA ASP A 112 -6.73 -2.85 -6.06
C ASP A 112 -5.43 -2.62 -5.25
N GLU A 113 -5.42 -3.05 -3.99
CA GLU A 113 -4.28 -2.98 -3.08
C GLU A 113 -4.28 -4.13 -2.08
N LEU A 114 -3.10 -4.45 -1.56
CA LEU A 114 -2.93 -5.45 -0.51
C LEU A 114 -3.66 -4.97 0.76
N PRO A 115 -4.61 -5.76 1.33
CA PRO A 115 -5.42 -5.31 2.46
C PRO A 115 -4.58 -4.85 3.65
N ALA A 116 -4.98 -3.75 4.29
CA ALA A 116 -4.24 -3.12 5.39
C ALA A 116 -4.00 -4.09 6.56
N GLU A 117 -4.92 -5.02 6.80
CA GLU A 117 -4.85 -6.05 7.84
C GLU A 117 -3.75 -7.09 7.59
N ARG A 118 -3.28 -7.21 6.34
CA ARG A 118 -2.19 -8.10 5.94
C ARG A 118 -0.83 -7.41 5.94
N LEU A 119 -0.81 -6.09 6.06
CA LEU A 119 0.44 -5.34 6.15
C LEU A 119 1.06 -5.57 7.53
N THR A 120 2.34 -5.94 7.55
CA THR A 120 3.11 -6.18 8.77
C THR A 120 4.38 -5.33 8.79
N GLY A 121 5.01 -5.27 9.96
CA GLY A 121 6.30 -4.62 10.19
C GLY A 121 6.44 -3.24 9.54
N SER A 122 7.36 -3.12 8.57
CA SER A 122 7.69 -1.85 7.92
C SER A 122 6.56 -1.31 7.06
N LEU A 123 5.80 -2.17 6.37
CA LEU A 123 4.65 -1.76 5.57
C LEU A 123 3.52 -1.22 6.47
N ALA A 124 3.23 -1.93 7.56
CA ALA A 124 2.23 -1.49 8.54
C ALA A 124 2.62 -0.17 9.22
N ALA A 125 3.92 0.02 9.51
CA ALA A 125 4.43 1.24 10.13
C ALA A 125 4.27 2.47 9.23
N LEU A 126 4.44 2.30 7.91
CA LEU A 126 4.30 3.38 6.94
C LEU A 126 2.83 3.77 6.68
N ARG A 127 1.88 2.83 6.86
CA ARG A 127 0.43 3.04 6.62
C ARG A 127 0.14 3.66 5.24
N LEU A 128 0.95 3.29 4.25
CA LEU A 128 0.73 3.67 2.87
C LEU A 128 0.03 2.53 2.14
N ALA A 129 -0.76 2.89 1.13
CA ALA A 129 -1.32 1.94 0.17
C ALA A 129 -0.22 1.08 -0.44
N VAL A 130 -0.52 -0.20 -0.66
CA VAL A 130 0.33 -1.15 -1.38
C VAL A 130 -0.44 -1.67 -2.58
N PRO A 131 -0.53 -0.90 -3.68
CA PRO A 131 -1.37 -1.24 -4.83
C PRO A 131 -0.92 -2.54 -5.49
N MET A 132 -1.89 -3.29 -6.02
CA MET A 132 -1.65 -4.49 -6.78
C MET A 132 -2.37 -4.45 -8.13
N THR A 133 -1.73 -5.02 -9.15
CA THR A 133 -2.30 -5.14 -10.48
C THR A 133 -2.14 -6.57 -10.96
N VAL A 134 -3.22 -7.19 -11.41
CA VAL A 134 -3.27 -8.59 -11.86
C VAL A 134 -3.57 -8.64 -13.35
N ALA A 135 -2.85 -9.47 -14.08
CA ALA A 135 -3.05 -9.75 -15.51
C ALA A 135 -3.08 -8.50 -16.41
N ALA A 136 -2.42 -7.41 -15.99
CA ALA A 136 -2.20 -6.28 -16.86
C ALA A 136 -1.15 -6.62 -17.94
N PRO A 137 -1.22 -5.99 -19.12
CA PRO A 137 -0.15 -6.10 -20.11
C PRO A 137 1.20 -5.75 -19.44
N PRO A 138 2.22 -6.61 -19.57
CA PRO A 138 3.53 -6.33 -19.00
C PRO A 138 4.06 -5.01 -19.56
N GLY A 139 4.68 -4.19 -18.72
CA GLY A 139 5.37 -2.98 -19.17
C GLY A 139 6.46 -3.28 -20.21
N GLU A 140 6.88 -2.28 -20.96
CA GLU A 140 7.94 -2.41 -21.98
C GLU A 140 9.19 -3.12 -21.41
N GLY A 141 9.70 -4.12 -22.14
CA GLY A 141 10.86 -4.91 -21.73
C GLY A 141 10.56 -6.11 -20.82
N ARG A 142 9.29 -6.42 -20.54
CA ARG A 142 8.88 -7.62 -19.81
C ARG A 142 8.32 -8.69 -20.75
N ALA A 143 9.16 -9.64 -21.14
CA ALA A 143 8.75 -10.81 -21.90
C ALA A 143 8.66 -12.03 -20.98
N LEU A 144 7.44 -12.42 -20.60
CA LEU A 144 7.22 -13.62 -19.77
C LEU A 144 7.81 -14.89 -20.43
N ALA A 145 7.82 -14.95 -21.76
CA ALA A 145 8.42 -16.06 -22.50
C ALA A 145 9.93 -16.22 -22.23
N ASP A 146 10.66 -15.11 -22.04
CA ASP A 146 12.09 -15.13 -21.74
C ASP A 146 12.33 -15.63 -20.31
N VAL A 147 11.47 -15.24 -19.36
CA VAL A 147 11.50 -15.75 -17.98
C VAL A 147 11.30 -17.27 -17.96
N TRP A 148 10.33 -17.78 -18.73
CA TRP A 148 10.12 -19.22 -18.85
C TRP A 148 11.31 -19.96 -19.48
N THR A 149 11.90 -19.37 -20.51
CA THR A 149 13.12 -19.90 -21.14
C THR A 149 14.27 -19.98 -20.13
N ALA A 150 14.44 -18.94 -19.29
CA ALA A 150 15.47 -18.91 -18.25
C ALA A 150 15.21 -19.93 -17.12
N LEU A 151 13.95 -20.25 -16.81
CA LEU A 151 13.57 -21.24 -15.81
C LEU A 151 13.81 -22.70 -16.26
N GLY A 152 14.07 -22.93 -17.55
CA GLY A 152 14.34 -24.26 -18.12
C GLY A 152 13.16 -25.23 -18.05
N GLY A 153 11.95 -24.70 -17.86
CA GLY A 153 10.69 -25.44 -17.81
C GLY A 153 9.83 -25.21 -19.04
N ASP A 154 8.79 -26.03 -19.20
CA ASP A 154 7.78 -25.81 -20.23
C ASP A 154 6.92 -24.59 -19.88
N LEU A 155 6.61 -23.76 -20.89
CA LEU A 155 5.72 -22.61 -20.73
C LEU A 155 4.36 -23.05 -20.19
N LYS A 156 3.96 -22.50 -19.04
CA LYS A 156 2.64 -22.70 -18.43
C LYS A 156 1.77 -21.44 -18.53
N PRO A 157 0.43 -21.60 -18.57
CA PRO A 157 -0.48 -20.48 -18.31
C PRO A 157 -0.14 -19.82 -16.98
N SER A 158 -0.04 -18.49 -16.99
CA SER A 158 0.40 -17.70 -15.85
C SER A 158 -0.33 -16.35 -15.79
N LEU A 159 -0.42 -15.79 -14.59
CA LEU A 159 -0.90 -14.43 -14.36
C LEU A 159 0.30 -13.58 -13.92
N ASP A 160 0.49 -12.43 -14.56
CA ASP A 160 1.43 -11.42 -14.06
C ASP A 160 0.75 -10.67 -12.90
N LEU A 161 1.40 -10.63 -11.74
CA LEU A 161 0.93 -9.90 -10.57
C LEU A 161 2.01 -8.89 -10.17
N VAL A 162 1.69 -7.61 -10.20
CA VAL A 162 2.60 -6.55 -9.78
C VAL A 162 2.11 -5.96 -8.47
N VAL A 163 2.96 -5.92 -7.46
CA VAL A 163 2.69 -5.27 -6.16
C VAL A 163 3.66 -4.12 -5.98
N VAL A 164 3.15 -2.91 -5.72
CA VAL A 164 3.99 -1.73 -5.52
C VAL A 164 4.12 -1.41 -4.04
N ALA A 165 5.30 -1.68 -3.49
CA ALA A 165 5.56 -1.59 -2.05
C ALA A 165 6.54 -0.46 -1.70
N PRO A 166 6.25 0.34 -0.66
CA PRO A 166 7.14 1.40 -0.19
C PRO A 166 8.29 0.85 0.67
N VAL A 167 9.46 1.46 0.53
CA VAL A 167 10.64 1.24 1.38
C VAL A 167 11.13 2.58 1.87
N SER A 168 11.06 2.83 3.18
CA SER A 168 11.71 4.00 3.77
C SER A 168 13.18 3.71 4.02
N PRO A 169 14.11 4.59 3.55
CA PRO A 169 15.54 4.38 3.72
C PRO A 169 16.00 4.55 5.17
N ARG A 170 15.26 5.30 5.99
CA ARG A 170 15.64 5.61 7.36
C ARG A 170 14.41 5.78 8.25
N ARG A 171 14.46 5.10 9.39
CA ARG A 171 13.56 5.27 10.53
C ARG A 171 14.32 5.92 11.68
N THR A 172 13.80 7.04 12.18
CA THR A 172 14.38 7.79 13.32
C THR A 172 13.37 7.81 14.46
N LEU A 173 13.76 7.30 15.64
CA LEU A 173 12.89 7.32 16.82
C LEU A 173 12.51 8.76 17.19
N ALA A 174 11.24 8.95 17.56
CA ALA A 174 10.77 10.24 18.03
C ALA A 174 11.40 10.53 19.41
N PRO A 175 11.85 11.77 19.67
CA PRO A 175 12.23 12.17 21.00
C PRO A 175 11.02 12.14 21.94
N PRO A 176 11.21 12.04 23.27
CA PRO A 176 10.13 12.11 24.22
C PRO A 176 9.24 13.35 23.98
N PRO A 177 7.91 13.24 24.16
CA PRO A 177 7.01 14.34 23.91
C PRO A 177 7.36 15.53 24.82
N VAL A 178 7.34 16.74 24.26
CA VAL A 178 7.53 17.98 25.01
C VAL A 178 6.36 18.14 25.98
N ARG A 179 6.64 18.07 27.28
CA ARG A 179 5.62 18.21 28.35
C ARG A 179 5.40 19.66 28.78
N GLU A 180 6.46 20.46 28.73
CA GLU A 180 6.45 21.84 29.20
C GLU A 180 7.15 22.77 28.21
N ARG A 181 6.59 23.96 28.02
CA ARG A 181 7.23 25.06 27.28
C ARG A 181 7.31 26.28 28.18
N ALA A 182 8.51 26.81 28.37
CA ALA A 182 8.71 28.09 29.04
C ALA A 182 9.02 29.15 27.97
N VAL A 183 8.29 30.26 27.99
CA VAL A 183 8.57 31.43 27.15
C VAL A 183 9.05 32.55 28.07
N ARG A 184 10.22 33.11 27.75
CA ARG A 184 10.74 34.32 28.40
C ARG A 184 10.63 35.49 27.42
N VAL A 185 10.15 36.62 27.91
CA VAL A 185 10.06 37.86 27.14
C VAL A 185 10.93 38.89 27.84
N SER A 186 11.87 39.48 27.10
CA SER A 186 12.69 40.60 27.55
C SER A 186 12.66 41.70 26.50
N ASP A 187 12.97 42.93 26.89
CA ASP A 187 13.23 43.99 25.92
C ASP A 187 14.58 43.77 25.21
N THR A 188 14.85 44.52 24.14
CA THR A 188 16.12 44.48 23.39
C THR A 188 17.31 45.04 24.17
N ALA A 189 17.06 45.73 25.29
CA ALA A 189 18.10 46.19 26.21
C ALA A 189 18.50 45.11 27.23
N GLY A 190 17.86 43.92 27.18
CA GLY A 190 18.15 42.80 28.07
C GLY A 190 17.52 42.95 29.45
N VAL A 191 16.64 43.93 29.66
CA VAL A 191 15.89 44.07 30.90
C VAL A 191 14.79 43.01 30.89
N LEU A 192 14.96 42.02 31.76
CA LEU A 192 13.98 40.97 31.99
C LEU A 192 12.76 41.58 32.67
N ALA A 193 11.63 41.66 31.95
CA ALA A 193 10.34 41.72 32.61
C ALA A 193 10.09 40.32 33.21
N ASP A 194 9.93 40.22 34.53
CA ASP A 194 9.93 38.97 35.30
C ASP A 194 8.63 38.13 35.13
N HIS A 195 8.04 38.14 33.93
CA HIS A 195 6.82 37.42 33.61
C HIS A 195 7.13 36.08 32.94
N LEU A 196 7.52 35.10 33.76
CA LEU A 196 7.55 33.70 33.35
C LEU A 196 6.12 33.18 33.15
N THR A 197 5.64 33.16 31.92
CA THR A 197 4.39 32.47 31.59
C THR A 197 4.71 30.99 31.31
N ARG A 198 4.56 30.13 32.32
CA ARG A 198 4.62 28.67 32.14
C ARG A 198 3.26 28.19 31.63
N THR A 199 3.16 27.88 30.35
CA THR A 199 1.95 27.24 29.80
C THR A 199 2.18 25.74 29.75
N ALA A 200 1.42 24.98 30.54
CA ALA A 200 1.32 23.54 30.33
C ALA A 200 0.72 23.31 28.94
N ALA A 201 1.33 22.44 28.13
CA ALA A 201 0.77 22.10 26.83
C ALA A 201 -0.53 21.32 27.07
N THR A 202 -1.68 22.00 26.99
CA THR A 202 -2.98 21.35 27.08
C THR A 202 -3.12 20.39 25.91
N ARG A 203 -3.31 19.10 26.22
CA ARG A 203 -3.63 18.03 25.28
C ARG A 203 -4.75 18.50 24.36
N ARG A 204 -4.45 18.80 23.10
CA ARG A 204 -5.48 19.11 22.10
C ARG A 204 -6.24 17.82 21.81
N GLN A 205 -7.33 17.63 22.52
CA GLN A 205 -8.29 16.57 22.27
C GLN A 205 -9.06 16.98 21.02
N GLU A 206 -8.70 16.44 19.85
CA GLU A 206 -9.55 16.54 18.67
C GLU A 206 -10.76 15.61 18.86
N SER A 207 -11.72 16.08 19.64
CA SER A 207 -13.08 15.56 19.66
C SER A 207 -13.73 15.87 18.32
N GLY A 208 -14.10 14.81 17.60
CA GLY A 208 -14.83 14.87 16.33
C GLY A 208 -16.06 15.78 16.42
N GLY A 209 -16.04 16.85 15.61
CA GLY A 209 -17.17 17.73 15.39
C GLY A 209 -18.08 17.13 14.32
N ALA A 210 -19.19 16.55 14.78
CA ALA A 210 -20.36 16.23 13.97
C ALA A 210 -20.80 17.46 13.15
N GLY A 211 -21.28 17.19 11.93
CA GLY A 211 -21.72 18.18 10.97
C GLY A 211 -22.79 19.13 11.52
N ARG A 212 -22.68 20.40 11.11
CA ARG A 212 -23.81 21.33 11.09
C ARG A 212 -23.82 22.08 9.77
N ASP A 213 -24.97 21.98 9.14
CA ASP A 213 -25.38 22.61 7.89
C ASP A 213 -25.05 24.10 7.83
N ARG A 214 -24.56 24.51 6.66
CA ARG A 214 -24.52 25.91 6.24
C ARG A 214 -25.87 26.25 5.60
N PRO A 215 -26.61 27.27 6.08
CA PRO A 215 -27.66 27.85 5.26
C PRO A 215 -27.01 28.72 4.19
N GLY A 216 -27.36 28.44 2.93
CA GLY A 216 -26.85 29.13 1.75
C GLY A 216 -27.25 30.60 1.71
N SER A 217 -26.26 31.46 1.46
CA SER A 217 -26.47 32.85 1.06
C SER A 217 -27.15 32.88 -0.32
N GLY A 218 -28.41 33.32 -0.36
CA GLY A 218 -29.14 33.56 -1.60
C GLY A 218 -28.62 34.80 -2.34
N PRO A 219 -28.63 34.81 -3.70
CA PRO A 219 -28.38 36.02 -4.46
C PRO A 219 -29.64 36.88 -4.55
N GLY A 220 -29.46 38.17 -4.29
CA GLY A 220 -30.51 39.18 -4.27
C GLY A 220 -31.15 39.43 -5.64
N HIS A 221 -32.48 39.52 -5.63
CA HIS A 221 -33.30 40.10 -6.68
C HIS A 221 -32.92 41.57 -6.94
N ARG A 222 -32.62 41.92 -8.21
CA ARG A 222 -32.98 43.22 -8.79
C ARG A 222 -33.94 42.99 -9.95
N ARG A 223 -35.10 43.65 -9.89
CA ARG A 223 -36.21 43.57 -10.84
C ARG A 223 -35.98 44.43 -12.08
N ARG A 224 -36.38 43.85 -13.21
CA ARG A 224 -37.15 44.39 -14.36
C ARG A 224 -36.64 45.61 -15.14
N GLY A 225 -36.38 45.34 -16.43
CA GLY A 225 -36.73 46.21 -17.56
C GLY A 225 -37.18 45.32 -18.72
N HIS A 226 -38.42 45.49 -19.16
CA HIS A 226 -39.14 44.73 -20.19
C HIS A 226 -39.20 45.57 -21.47
N ARG A 227 -39.03 44.95 -22.65
CA ARG A 227 -39.61 45.26 -23.99
C ARG A 227 -38.89 44.38 -25.03
N ASP A 228 -39.55 43.35 -25.56
CA ASP A 228 -40.43 43.33 -26.75
C ASP A 228 -39.59 43.07 -28.03
N GLU A 229 -39.66 41.84 -28.55
CA GLU A 229 -40.35 41.46 -29.81
C GLU A 229 -39.57 41.82 -31.09
N HIS A 230 -39.02 40.81 -31.78
CA HIS A 230 -39.56 40.28 -33.05
C HIS A 230 -38.49 39.53 -33.86
N ARG A 231 -38.93 38.37 -34.37
CA ARG A 231 -38.43 37.52 -35.47
C ARG A 231 -37.16 36.70 -35.24
#